data_AF-A0A9E4AVF6-F1
#
_entry.id   AF-A0A9E4AVF6-F1
#
_cell.length_a   1.000
_cell.length_b   1.000
_cell.length_c   1.000
_cell.angle_alpha   90.00
_cell.angle_beta   90.00
_cell.angle_gamma   90.00
#
_symmetry.space_group_name_H-M   'P 1'
#
loop_
_entity.id
_entity.type
_entity.pdbx_description
1 polymer ?
#
loop_
_entity_poly.entity_id
_entity_poly.type
_entity_poly.pdbx_seq_one_letter_code
_entity_poly.pdbx_strand_id
1 'polypeptide(L)'
;QAPYSVPTEAIQERLERNNLKHVIINLPVTDPETGLGNLPLQPDKVGIYQERVALGVEYAAALGCIGVNTGIGPRPEGTDPEIAYRTYIDNLRYAADELAKVGVHALIE
;
A
#
# COMPACT_ATOMS: atom_id res chain seq x y z
N GLN A 1 -3.05 10.02 -4.93
CA GLN A 1 -1.95 9.40 -4.16
C GLN A 1 -1.62 7.97 -4.60
N ALA A 2 -2.25 7.42 -5.64
CA ALA A 2 -1.93 6.09 -6.19
C ALA A 2 -1.29 6.23 -7.59
N PRO A 3 0.05 6.28 -7.69
CA PRO A 3 0.76 6.63 -8.93
C PRO A 3 0.94 5.48 -9.94
N TYR A 4 0.37 4.31 -9.68
CA TYR A 4 0.75 3.04 -10.33
C TYR A 4 0.46 2.91 -11.82
N SER A 5 -0.34 3.80 -12.41
CA SER A 5 -0.59 3.84 -13.86
C SER A 5 0.46 4.66 -14.63
N VAL A 6 1.40 5.29 -13.93
CA VAL A 6 2.44 6.14 -14.51
C VAL A 6 3.81 5.59 -14.10
N PRO A 7 4.77 5.46 -15.03
CA PRO A 7 6.14 5.08 -14.69
C PRO A 7 6.79 6.08 -13.74
N THR A 8 7.61 5.60 -12.82
CA THR A 8 8.27 6.41 -11.79
C THR A 8 9.13 7.53 -12.38
N GLU A 9 9.78 7.29 -13.53
CA GLU A 9 10.67 8.25 -14.19
C GLU A 9 9.90 9.49 -14.66
N ALA A 10 8.70 9.29 -15.21
CA ALA A 10 7.83 10.38 -15.67
C ALA A 10 7.29 11.21 -14.50
N ILE A 11 7.17 10.61 -13.30
CA ILE A 11 6.77 11.32 -12.09
C ILE A 11 7.97 12.11 -11.55
N GLN A 12 9.14 11.48 -11.45
CA GLN A 12 10.39 12.12 -11.01
C GLN A 12 10.70 13.35 -11.86
N GLU A 13 10.66 13.24 -13.20
CA GLU A 13 10.89 14.35 -14.12
C GLU A 13 9.97 15.55 -13.81
N ARG A 14 8.69 15.28 -13.50
CA ARG A 14 7.72 16.34 -13.16
C ARG A 14 7.98 16.93 -11.77
N LEU A 15 8.35 16.12 -10.80
CA LEU A 15 8.69 16.60 -9.45
C LEU A 15 9.90 17.53 -9.49
N GLU A 16 10.95 17.13 -10.20
CA GLU A 16 12.18 17.92 -10.38
C GLU A 16 11.90 19.25 -11.08
N ARG A 17 11.19 19.22 -12.21
CA ARG A 17 10.82 20.44 -12.96
C ARG A 17 10.05 21.46 -12.15
N ASN A 18 9.29 21.01 -11.15
CA ASN A 18 8.44 21.87 -10.33
C ASN A 18 9.01 22.10 -8.92
N ASN A 19 10.20 21.58 -8.60
CA ASN A 19 10.79 21.62 -7.26
C ASN A 19 9.83 21.10 -6.17
N LEU A 20 9.17 19.97 -6.44
CA LEU A 20 8.21 19.32 -5.55
C LEU A 20 8.76 18.01 -5.01
N LYS A 21 8.19 17.55 -3.88
CA LYS A 21 8.46 16.24 -3.29
C LYS A 21 7.17 15.42 -3.23
N HIS A 22 7.25 14.13 -3.54
CA HIS A 22 6.17 13.20 -3.32
C HIS A 22 6.31 12.60 -1.91
N VAL A 23 5.60 13.15 -0.93
CA VAL A 23 5.86 12.83 0.48
C VAL A 23 5.31 11.45 0.86
N ILE A 24 4.09 11.12 0.42
CA ILE A 24 3.42 9.84 0.70
C ILE A 24 2.65 9.33 -0.51
N ILE A 25 2.46 8.01 -0.58
CA ILE A 25 1.55 7.34 -1.52
C ILE A 25 0.61 6.39 -0.78
N ASN A 26 -0.46 5.95 -1.43
CA ASN A 26 -1.35 4.92 -0.91
C ASN A 26 -1.13 3.63 -1.71
N LEU A 27 -1.15 2.47 -1.05
CA LEU A 27 -1.18 1.18 -1.74
C LEU A 27 -2.34 1.12 -2.75
N PRO A 28 -2.27 0.24 -3.77
CA PRO A 28 -3.41 0.00 -4.64
C PRO A 28 -4.65 -0.35 -3.81
N VAL A 29 -5.68 0.49 -3.88
CA VAL A 29 -6.87 0.38 -3.04
C VAL A 29 -7.87 -0.58 -3.68
N THR A 30 -8.15 -0.41 -4.97
CA THR A 30 -9.22 -1.13 -5.65
C THR A 30 -8.78 -2.51 -6.10
N ASP A 31 -9.49 -3.55 -5.67
CA ASP A 31 -9.49 -4.84 -6.34
C ASP A 31 -10.33 -4.75 -7.64
N PRO A 32 -9.73 -4.93 -8.82
CA PRO A 32 -10.46 -4.84 -10.09
C PRO A 32 -11.46 -5.99 -10.30
N GLU A 33 -11.29 -7.13 -9.63
CA GLU A 33 -12.20 -8.27 -9.77
C GLU A 33 -13.44 -8.12 -8.88
N THR A 34 -13.26 -7.64 -7.65
CA THR A 34 -14.33 -7.59 -6.65
C THR A 34 -14.88 -6.18 -6.42
N GLY A 35 -14.19 -5.14 -6.88
CA GLY A 35 -14.50 -3.74 -6.59
C GLY A 35 -14.23 -3.32 -5.14
N LEU A 36 -13.69 -4.22 -4.30
CA LEU A 36 -13.46 -3.95 -2.89
C LEU A 36 -12.28 -2.99 -2.69
N GLY A 37 -12.43 -2.09 -1.71
CA GLY A 37 -11.41 -1.12 -1.32
C GLY A 37 -10.58 -1.64 -0.15
N ASN A 38 -9.27 -1.78 -0.38
CA ASN A 38 -8.26 -2.33 0.53
C ASN A 38 -8.50 -3.81 0.90
N LEU A 39 -7.41 -4.55 1.06
CA LEU A 39 -7.43 -6.01 1.29
C LEU A 39 -6.78 -6.52 2.59
N PRO A 40 -6.19 -5.73 3.51
CA PRO A 40 -5.45 -6.32 4.62
C PRO A 40 -6.31 -7.06 5.65
N LEU A 41 -7.63 -6.85 5.65
CA LEU A 41 -8.60 -7.60 6.46
C LEU A 41 -9.09 -8.92 5.82
N GLN A 42 -8.68 -9.22 4.58
CA GLN A 42 -9.21 -10.34 3.77
C GLN A 42 -8.30 -11.58 3.89
N PRO A 43 -8.70 -12.64 4.62
CA PRO A 43 -7.83 -13.81 4.84
C PRO A 43 -7.49 -14.57 3.55
N ASP A 44 -8.36 -14.53 2.55
CA ASP A 44 -8.20 -15.17 1.24
C ASP A 44 -7.42 -14.32 0.23
N LYS A 45 -7.08 -13.07 0.58
CA LYS A 45 -6.40 -12.11 -0.32
C LYS A 45 -5.03 -11.67 0.19
N VAL A 46 -4.43 -12.39 1.14
CA VAL A 46 -3.09 -12.09 1.69
C VAL A 46 -2.04 -11.97 0.58
N GLY A 47 -2.00 -12.90 -0.39
CA GLY A 47 -1.04 -12.85 -1.50
C GLY A 47 -1.16 -11.57 -2.33
N ILE A 48 -2.38 -11.18 -2.68
CA ILE A 48 -2.64 -9.93 -3.44
C ILE A 48 -2.23 -8.71 -2.61
N TYR A 49 -2.47 -8.72 -1.30
CA TYR A 49 -2.00 -7.65 -0.42
C TYR A 49 -0.47 -7.54 -0.42
N GLN A 50 0.25 -8.67 -0.39
CA GLN A 50 1.71 -8.68 -0.44
C GLN A 50 2.26 -8.16 -1.77
N GLU A 51 1.63 -8.49 -2.90
CA GLU A 51 1.97 -7.93 -4.22
C GLU A 51 1.78 -6.40 -4.25
N ARG A 52 0.68 -5.92 -3.65
CA ARG A 52 0.40 -4.48 -3.52
C ARG A 52 1.47 -3.78 -2.68
N VAL A 53 1.89 -4.38 -1.58
CA VAL A 53 2.99 -3.87 -0.74
C VAL A 53 4.29 -3.80 -1.55
N ALA A 54 4.64 -4.84 -2.31
CA ALA A 54 5.84 -4.85 -3.13
C ALA A 54 5.85 -3.70 -4.16
N LEU A 55 4.72 -3.44 -4.81
CA LEU A 55 4.57 -2.30 -5.72
C LEU A 55 4.65 -0.96 -4.97
N GLY A 56 4.10 -0.89 -3.75
CA GLY A 56 4.24 0.26 -2.87
C GLY A 56 5.69 0.55 -2.50
N VAL A 57 6.47 -0.48 -2.16
CA VAL A 57 7.91 -0.40 -1.86
C VAL A 57 8.69 0.15 -3.05
N GLU A 58 8.46 -0.40 -4.24
CA GLU A 58 9.12 0.03 -5.48
C GLU A 58 8.89 1.53 -5.75
N TYR A 59 7.62 1.94 -5.76
CA TYR A 59 7.26 3.33 -6.05
C TYR A 59 7.72 4.29 -4.95
N ALA A 60 7.59 3.91 -3.67
CA ALA A 60 8.01 4.77 -2.56
C ALA A 60 9.52 4.99 -2.58
N ALA A 61 10.30 3.94 -2.85
CA ALA A 61 11.75 4.04 -2.97
C ALA A 61 12.16 4.93 -4.16
N ALA A 62 11.57 4.72 -5.33
CA ALA A 62 11.87 5.52 -6.52
C ALA A 62 11.51 7.01 -6.35
N LEU A 63 10.36 7.29 -5.74
CA LEU A 63 9.87 8.66 -5.57
C LEU A 63 10.43 9.38 -4.33
N GLY A 64 11.21 8.69 -3.49
CA GLY A 64 11.74 9.23 -2.25
C GLY A 64 10.65 9.56 -1.22
N CYS A 65 9.57 8.78 -1.21
CA CYS A 65 8.49 8.94 -0.24
C CYS A 65 8.99 8.59 1.18
N ILE A 66 8.42 9.24 2.19
CA ILE A 66 8.72 8.93 3.60
C ILE A 66 7.72 7.97 4.22
N GLY A 67 6.57 7.75 3.56
CA GLY A 67 5.54 6.85 4.04
C GLY A 67 4.59 6.35 2.96
N VAL A 68 3.99 5.20 3.23
CA VAL A 68 2.99 4.55 2.40
C VAL A 68 1.77 4.25 3.26
N ASN A 69 0.61 4.77 2.90
CA ASN A 69 -0.66 4.38 3.51
C ASN A 69 -1.03 2.97 3.07
N THR A 70 -1.10 2.04 4.02
CA THR A 70 -1.37 0.62 3.76
C THR A 70 -2.85 0.28 3.67
N GLY A 71 -3.72 1.22 4.04
CA GLY A 71 -5.17 1.04 4.09
C GLY A 71 -5.61 0.00 5.12
N ILE A 72 -6.92 -0.03 5.40
CA ILE A 72 -7.55 -1.05 6.26
C ILE A 72 -8.66 -1.74 5.46
N GLY A 73 -9.61 -0.95 4.97
CA GLY A 73 -10.79 -1.45 4.25
C GLY A 73 -11.92 -1.92 5.17
N PRO A 74 -13.05 -2.34 4.60
CA PRO A 74 -14.15 -2.91 5.36
C PRO A 74 -13.83 -4.35 5.78
N ARG A 75 -14.35 -4.76 6.94
CA ARG A 75 -14.32 -6.18 7.33
C ARG A 75 -15.16 -6.99 6.33
N PRO A 76 -14.69 -8.17 5.88
CA PRO A 76 -15.43 -8.97 4.92
C PRO A 76 -16.70 -9.53 5.55
N GLU A 77 -17.79 -9.58 4.77
CA GLU A 77 -19.06 -10.13 5.25
C GLU A 77 -18.89 -11.62 5.61
N GLY A 78 -19.52 -12.05 6.69
CA GLY A 78 -19.41 -13.44 7.19
C GLY A 78 -18.06 -13.81 7.81
N THR A 79 -17.04 -12.95 7.77
CA THR A 79 -15.74 -13.23 8.42
C THR A 79 -15.78 -12.91 9.91
N ASP A 80 -15.33 -13.85 10.73
CA ASP A 80 -15.18 -13.68 12.18
C ASP A 80 -14.30 -12.46 12.49
N PRO A 81 -14.73 -11.55 13.39
CA PRO A 81 -13.96 -10.35 13.74
C PRO A 81 -12.53 -10.63 14.22
N GLU A 82 -12.31 -11.72 14.96
CA GLU A 82 -10.99 -12.09 15.47
C GLU A 82 -10.08 -12.59 14.34
N ILE A 83 -10.63 -13.33 13.37
CA ILE A 83 -9.89 -13.77 12.18
C ILE A 83 -9.48 -12.56 11.34
N ALA A 84 -10.42 -11.64 11.10
CA ALA A 84 -10.13 -10.41 10.35
C ALA A 84 -9.06 -9.57 11.05
N TYR A 85 -9.17 -9.39 12.37
CA TYR A 85 -8.20 -8.64 13.16
C TYR A 85 -6.79 -9.25 13.10
N ARG A 86 -6.66 -10.57 13.29
CA ARG A 86 -5.35 -11.25 13.18
C ARG A 86 -4.75 -11.09 11.79
N THR A 87 -5.57 -11.31 10.75
CA THR A 87 -5.15 -11.12 9.35
C THR A 87 -4.63 -9.71 9.11
N TYR A 88 -5.33 -8.70 9.64
CA TYR A 88 -4.90 -7.31 9.53
C TYR A 88 -3.58 -7.04 10.24
N ILE A 89 -3.39 -7.54 11.47
CA ILE A 89 -2.15 -7.35 12.21
C ILE A 89 -0.96 -8.01 11.51
N ASP A 90 -1.14 -9.22 10.98
CA ASP A 90 -0.08 -9.94 10.27
C ASP A 90 0.29 -9.24 8.95
N ASN A 91 -0.71 -8.76 8.21
CA ASN A 91 -0.51 -7.98 7.00
C ASN A 91 0.16 -6.62 7.28
N LEU A 92 -0.25 -5.91 8.34
CA LEU A 92 0.36 -4.65 8.73
C LEU A 92 1.83 -4.81 9.11
N ARG A 93 2.17 -5.87 9.87
CA ARG A 93 3.56 -6.20 10.21
C ARG A 93 4.38 -6.49 8.96
N TYR A 94 3.85 -7.30 8.06
CA TYR A 94 4.50 -7.58 6.78
C TYR A 94 4.77 -6.28 5.99
N ALA A 95 3.77 -5.41 5.85
CA ALA A 95 3.94 -4.14 5.14
C ALA A 95 4.99 -3.25 5.80
N ALA A 96 4.98 -3.16 7.14
CA ALA A 96 5.96 -2.40 7.89
C ALA A 96 7.38 -2.94 7.68
N ASP A 97 7.58 -4.26 7.73
CA ASP A 97 8.88 -4.91 7.54
C ASP A 97 9.41 -4.68 6.12
N GLU A 98 8.56 -4.83 5.09
CA GLU A 98 8.97 -4.60 3.70
C GLU A 98 9.30 -3.13 3.41
N LEU A 99 8.48 -2.19 3.89
CA LEU A 99 8.71 -0.75 3.71
C LEU A 99 9.95 -0.27 4.48
N ALA A 100 10.22 -0.84 5.66
CA ALA A 100 11.41 -0.50 6.44
C ALA A 100 12.72 -0.84 5.72
N LYS A 101 12.75 -1.87 4.85
CA LYS A 101 13.93 -2.23 4.04
C LYS A 101 14.37 -1.10 3.10
N VAL A 102 13.45 -0.21 2.73
CA VAL A 102 13.71 0.97 1.88
C VAL A 102 13.63 2.30 2.65
N GLY A 103 13.57 2.25 3.98
CA GLY A 103 13.53 3.45 4.83
C GLY A 103 12.19 4.18 4.82
N VAL A 104 11.10 3.49 4.50
CA VAL A 104 9.74 4.06 4.38
C VAL A 104 8.85 3.60 5.52
N HIS A 105 7.99 4.48 6.04
CA HIS A 105 7.05 4.13 7.11
C HIS A 105 5.74 3.56 6.55
N ALA A 106 5.23 2.49 7.18
CA ALA A 106 3.82 2.10 7.00
C ALA A 106 2.91 3.08 7.76
N LEU A 107 1.91 3.62 7.08
CA LEU A 107 0.92 4.56 7.62
C LEU A 107 -0.48 3.92 7.57
N ILE A 108 -1.35 4.33 8.49
CA ILE A 108 -2.73 3.84 8.61
C ILE A 108 -3.65 5.06 8.69
N GLU A 109 -4.79 5.02 7.99
CA GLU A 109 -5.87 6.02 7.97
C GLU A 109 -7.24 5.36 8.06
#